data_AF-A0A1M6HCW6-F1
#
_entry.id   AF-A0A1M6HCW6-F1
#
_cell.length_a   1.000
_cell.length_b   1.000
_cell.length_c   1.000
_cell.angle_alpha   90.00
_cell.angle_beta   90.00
_cell.angle_gamma   90.00
#
_symmetry.space_group_name_H-M   'P 1'
#
loop_
_entity.id
_entity.type
_entity.pdbx_description
1 polymer ?
#
loop_
_entity_poly.entity_id
_entity_poly.type
_entity_poly.pdbx_seq_one_letter_code
_entity_poly.pdbx_strand_id
1 'polypeptide(L)'
;MFSPPIVSIYRLFLLFALALFPVSLSLAQDHGDQDWVFKNSKSLSELWELDEAHHRGTFLITSYKPVYFTLAKYSSDTNKDPKSEGLENTLPEPVALNVIESKFQLSLKTKIFHKVLWGRADVWAAYSQRAYWQIYNEALSRPFRETNYEPEIILNFPVKFSLLGFEGKMIGAAFTHESNGRSEPISRSWNRLGLHAGFERGQWQIMFKNWVRLGGSNDDNPGISDYIGRAEAKVSYDLKRQRFYAIARHSMKFGEKSRGSLQLNWTFPIIKNFSGHIQVFEGYGESLIDYNHRQTTVGLGVSLIN
;
A
#
# COMPACT_ATOMS: atom_id res chain seq x y z
N MET A 1 10.35 -24.79 -36.72
CA MET A 1 9.09 -25.27 -36.12
C MET A 1 9.43 -26.05 -34.87
N PHE A 2 9.55 -25.37 -33.72
CA PHE A 2 9.65 -26.01 -32.41
C PHE A 2 9.06 -25.04 -31.38
N SER A 3 7.87 -25.35 -30.87
CA SER A 3 7.22 -24.62 -29.78
C SER A 3 7.81 -25.07 -28.44
N PRO A 4 8.08 -24.17 -27.48
CA PRO A 4 8.42 -24.57 -26.13
C PRO A 4 7.13 -24.97 -25.35
N PRO A 5 7.24 -25.81 -24.31
CA PRO A 5 6.08 -26.29 -23.59
C PRO A 5 5.52 -25.20 -22.67
N ILE A 6 4.20 -25.01 -22.74
CA ILE A 6 3.43 -24.19 -21.82
C ILE A 6 3.48 -24.89 -20.46
N VAL A 7 4.34 -24.40 -19.56
CA VAL A 7 4.32 -24.81 -18.15
C VAL A 7 3.12 -24.15 -17.50
N SER A 8 2.08 -24.95 -17.33
CA SER A 8 0.79 -24.59 -16.73
C SER A 8 0.95 -24.13 -15.28
N ILE A 9 0.45 -22.92 -14.98
CA ILE A 9 0.41 -22.21 -13.68
C ILE A 9 -0.06 -23.07 -12.50
N TYR A 10 -0.78 -24.16 -12.75
CA TYR A 10 -1.29 -25.06 -11.72
C TYR A 10 -0.20 -25.87 -11.00
N ARG A 11 1.00 -26.09 -11.58
CA ARG A 11 2.08 -26.83 -10.91
C ARG A 11 2.85 -26.00 -9.87
N LEU A 12 2.86 -24.68 -9.98
CA LEU A 12 3.50 -23.80 -8.98
C LEU A 12 2.66 -23.67 -7.71
N PHE A 13 1.32 -23.78 -7.82
CA PHE A 13 0.41 -23.78 -6.68
C PHE A 13 0.47 -25.08 -5.85
N LEU A 14 0.76 -26.22 -6.47
CA LEU A 14 0.82 -27.52 -5.78
C LEU A 14 2.11 -27.74 -4.98
N LEU A 15 3.21 -27.08 -5.35
CA LEU A 15 4.48 -27.16 -4.61
C LEU A 15 4.55 -26.17 -3.43
N PHE A 16 3.72 -25.12 -3.40
CA PHE A 16 3.62 -24.21 -2.25
C PHE A 16 2.64 -24.69 -1.16
N ALA A 17 1.71 -25.58 -1.51
CA ALA A 17 0.73 -26.13 -0.56
C ALA A 17 1.25 -27.30 0.29
N LEU A 18 2.45 -27.83 0.00
CA LEU A 18 3.02 -29.02 0.67
C LEU A 18 4.24 -28.74 1.57
N ALA A 19 4.61 -27.47 1.77
CA ALA A 19 5.70 -27.07 2.66
C ALA A 19 5.23 -26.51 4.02
N LEU A 20 3.96 -26.73 4.39
CA LEU A 20 3.41 -26.37 5.70
C LEU A 20 3.05 -27.64 6.49
N PHE A 21 3.88 -27.88 7.51
CA PHE A 21 3.77 -28.80 8.68
C PHE A 21 4.40 -30.20 8.60
N PRO A 22 5.00 -30.70 9.71
CA PRO A 22 5.01 -30.14 11.08
C PRO A 22 6.41 -29.74 11.57
N VAL A 23 6.54 -28.50 12.07
CA VAL A 23 7.61 -28.21 13.04
C VAL A 23 7.15 -28.79 14.38
N SER A 24 7.96 -29.69 14.90
CA SER A 24 7.88 -30.33 16.22
C SER A 24 7.31 -29.44 17.32
N LEU A 25 6.32 -29.95 18.05
CA LEU A 25 5.93 -29.44 19.37
C LEU A 25 7.13 -29.54 20.32
N SER A 26 7.81 -28.42 20.56
CA SER A 26 8.46 -28.21 21.84
C SER A 26 7.43 -27.56 22.77
N LEU A 27 6.89 -28.33 23.71
CA LEU A 27 6.12 -27.79 24.83
C LEU A 27 7.09 -27.06 25.75
N ALA A 28 7.36 -25.79 25.46
CA ALA A 28 7.87 -24.88 26.48
C ALA A 28 6.77 -24.72 27.53
N GLN A 29 7.13 -24.95 28.79
CA GLN A 29 6.23 -24.87 29.94
C GLN A 29 5.55 -23.50 29.97
N ASP A 30 4.22 -23.54 29.87
CA ASP A 30 3.33 -22.42 30.13
C ASP A 30 3.46 -22.06 31.62
N HIS A 31 3.99 -20.86 31.89
CA HIS A 31 3.84 -20.20 33.18
C HIS A 31 3.07 -18.92 32.94
N GLY A 32 1.86 -18.90 33.50
CA GLY A 32 0.86 -17.87 33.30
C GLY A 32 1.36 -16.47 33.57
N ASP A 33 1.07 -15.59 32.61
CA ASP A 33 0.32 -14.38 32.88
C ASP A 33 -0.74 -14.23 31.79
N GLN A 34 -2.00 -13.98 32.19
CA GLN A 34 -3.05 -13.47 31.31
C GLN A 34 -2.71 -12.03 30.95
N ASP A 35 -1.66 -11.89 30.17
CA ASP A 35 -1.04 -10.62 29.91
C ASP A 35 -1.68 -10.02 28.65
N TRP A 36 -2.56 -9.04 28.88
CA TRP A 36 -2.95 -7.95 27.96
C TRP A 36 -3.10 -8.41 26.48
N VAL A 37 -4.33 -8.67 25.99
CA VAL A 37 -4.54 -8.99 24.57
C VAL A 37 -4.08 -7.79 23.71
N PHE A 38 -2.92 -7.92 23.04
CA PHE A 38 -2.40 -6.93 22.08
C PHE A 38 -3.33 -6.83 20.90
N LYS A 39 -4.29 -5.90 20.97
CA LYS A 39 -5.12 -5.53 19.84
C LYS A 39 -4.26 -4.68 18.89
N ASN A 40 -3.56 -5.35 17.97
CA ASN A 40 -2.73 -4.70 16.94
C ASN A 40 -3.57 -3.96 15.87
N SER A 41 -4.90 -3.92 16.04
CA SER A 41 -5.87 -3.23 15.19
C SER A 41 -6.45 -2.01 15.91
N LYS A 42 -6.11 -0.82 15.43
CA LYS A 42 -6.72 0.44 15.88
C LYS A 42 -7.98 0.75 15.07
N SER A 43 -9.02 1.22 15.74
CA SER A 43 -10.19 1.85 15.12
C SER A 43 -9.80 3.12 14.36
N LEU A 44 -10.68 3.62 13.47
CA LEU A 44 -10.49 4.90 12.80
C LEU A 44 -10.46 6.05 13.82
N SER A 45 -11.25 5.97 14.89
CA SER A 45 -11.20 6.94 16.00
C SER A 45 -9.82 6.99 16.66
N GLU A 46 -9.21 5.83 16.94
CA GLU A 46 -7.86 5.76 17.51
C GLU A 46 -6.78 6.18 16.51
N LEU A 47 -6.91 5.79 15.23
CA LEU A 47 -5.93 6.12 14.20
C LEU A 47 -5.91 7.61 13.88
N TRP A 48 -7.07 8.26 13.87
CA TRP A 48 -7.23 9.65 13.45
C TRP A 48 -7.60 10.61 14.57
N GLU A 49 -7.61 10.13 15.80
CA GLU A 49 -7.92 10.92 17.00
C GLU A 49 -9.22 11.71 16.81
N LEU A 50 -10.30 10.98 16.48
CA LEU A 50 -11.57 11.59 16.03
C LEU A 50 -12.45 12.08 17.19
N ASP A 51 -12.07 11.77 18.43
CA ASP A 51 -12.78 12.16 19.63
C ASP A 51 -11.80 12.51 20.76
N GLU A 52 -12.31 13.22 21.77
CA GLU A 52 -11.51 13.75 22.88
C GLU A 52 -10.77 12.66 23.67
N ALA A 53 -11.31 11.43 23.72
CA ALA A 53 -10.67 10.33 24.45
C ALA A 53 -9.40 9.82 23.76
N HIS A 54 -9.28 10.04 22.45
CA HIS A 54 -8.13 9.61 21.64
C HIS A 54 -7.19 10.76 21.24
N HIS A 55 -7.49 12.00 21.64
CA HIS A 55 -6.62 13.14 21.37
C HIS A 55 -5.28 13.00 22.11
N ARG A 56 -4.16 13.14 21.38
CA ARG A 56 -2.81 13.04 21.97
C ARG A 56 -2.00 14.34 21.90
N GLY A 57 -2.53 15.35 21.21
CA GLY A 57 -1.84 16.63 20.96
C GLY A 57 -1.28 16.75 19.55
N THR A 58 -0.51 17.81 19.30
CA THR A 58 0.10 18.10 18.00
C THR A 58 1.59 17.73 17.97
N PHE A 59 2.14 17.54 16.78
CA PHE A 59 3.56 17.22 16.54
C PHE A 59 4.05 15.87 17.09
N LEU A 60 3.12 14.98 17.47
CA LEU A 60 3.43 13.60 17.82
C LEU A 60 3.44 12.71 16.58
N ILE A 61 4.59 12.12 16.29
CA ILE A 61 4.76 11.18 15.19
C ILE A 61 4.07 9.87 15.53
N THR A 62 3.23 9.39 14.62
CA THR A 62 2.55 8.10 14.72
C THR A 62 2.52 7.40 13.37
N SER A 63 2.10 6.15 13.34
CA SER A 63 1.96 5.40 12.09
C SER A 63 0.77 5.88 11.26
N TYR A 64 0.89 5.80 9.94
CA TYR A 64 -0.18 6.16 9.01
C TYR A 64 -0.70 4.99 8.18
N LYS A 65 0.12 4.48 7.25
CA LYS A 65 -0.12 3.23 6.52
C LYS A 65 0.72 2.10 7.16
N PRO A 66 0.49 0.82 6.79
CA PRO A 66 1.28 -0.28 7.33
C PRO A 66 2.78 -0.10 7.13
N VAL A 67 3.57 -0.56 8.11
CA VAL A 67 5.04 -0.57 8.06
C VAL A 67 5.49 -2.01 7.94
N TYR A 68 6.11 -2.35 6.80
CA TYR A 68 6.46 -3.72 6.46
C TYR A 68 7.73 -3.82 5.63
N PHE A 69 8.32 -5.01 5.62
CA PHE A 69 9.43 -5.42 4.78
C PHE A 69 9.15 -6.83 4.23
N THR A 70 9.07 -6.98 2.91
CA THR A 70 9.02 -8.28 2.24
C THR A 70 10.43 -8.78 2.00
N LEU A 71 10.75 -9.94 2.58
CA LEU A 71 12.02 -10.63 2.33
C LEU A 71 12.12 -10.96 0.84
N ALA A 72 11.07 -11.57 0.29
CA ALA A 72 10.98 -11.88 -1.13
C ALA A 72 9.63 -11.42 -1.69
N LYS A 73 9.68 -10.70 -2.82
CA LYS A 73 8.56 -10.30 -3.67
C LYS A 73 8.87 -10.76 -5.09
N TYR A 74 8.14 -11.78 -5.53
CA TYR A 74 8.15 -12.25 -6.91
C TYR A 74 7.27 -11.35 -7.78
N SER A 75 7.69 -11.09 -9.03
CA SER A 75 6.85 -10.50 -10.07
C SER A 75 6.75 -11.45 -11.28
N SER A 76 5.54 -11.56 -11.83
CA SER A 76 5.30 -12.30 -13.08
C SER A 76 5.97 -11.66 -14.28
N ASP A 77 6.14 -10.33 -14.25
CA ASP A 77 6.70 -9.54 -15.34
C ASP A 77 7.42 -8.31 -14.77
N THR A 78 8.74 -8.42 -14.60
CA THR A 78 9.56 -7.30 -14.12
C THR A 78 9.77 -6.29 -15.24
N ASN A 79 9.39 -5.04 -15.02
CA ASN A 79 9.53 -3.96 -15.98
C ASN A 79 11.00 -3.54 -16.21
N LYS A 80 11.63 -4.10 -17.25
CA LYS A 80 13.06 -3.87 -17.58
C LYS A 80 13.31 -2.63 -18.42
N ASP A 81 12.29 -2.12 -19.10
CA ASP A 81 12.37 -0.96 -20.00
C ASP A 81 11.16 -0.04 -19.78
N PRO A 82 11.10 0.66 -18.62
CA PRO A 82 9.95 1.48 -18.27
C PRO A 82 9.83 2.72 -19.17
N LYS A 83 8.67 2.87 -19.81
CA LYS A 83 8.36 4.00 -20.70
C LYS A 83 7.26 4.88 -20.12
N SER A 84 7.21 6.12 -20.57
CA SER A 84 6.13 7.04 -20.24
C SER A 84 5.69 7.80 -21.48
N GLU A 85 4.39 8.09 -21.60
CA GLU A 85 3.85 8.83 -22.74
C GLU A 85 4.33 10.30 -22.78
N GLY A 86 4.85 10.83 -21.66
CA GLY A 86 5.30 12.22 -21.54
C GLY A 86 6.79 12.45 -21.79
N LEU A 87 7.57 11.39 -22.01
CA LEU A 87 9.04 11.47 -22.13
C LEU A 87 9.47 10.89 -23.47
N GLU A 88 10.21 11.68 -24.27
CA GLU A 88 10.73 11.23 -25.57
C GLU A 88 11.96 10.33 -25.42
N ASN A 89 12.77 10.58 -24.38
CA ASN A 89 13.94 9.78 -24.08
C ASN A 89 13.54 8.44 -23.45
N THR A 90 14.22 7.36 -23.83
CA THR A 90 14.12 6.05 -23.18
C THR A 90 15.46 5.65 -22.59
N LEU A 91 15.48 4.58 -21.80
CA LEU A 91 16.76 3.98 -21.43
C LEU A 91 17.51 3.55 -22.70
N PRO A 92 18.85 3.69 -22.75
CA PRO A 92 19.63 3.21 -23.88
C PRO A 92 19.45 1.71 -24.12
N GLU A 93 19.35 0.94 -23.03
CA GLU A 93 19.13 -0.50 -23.05
C GLU A 93 18.25 -0.94 -21.86
N PRO A 94 17.48 -2.04 -22.00
CA PRO A 94 16.74 -2.62 -20.89
C PRO A 94 17.64 -3.04 -19.73
N VAL A 95 17.18 -2.82 -18.49
CA VAL A 95 17.92 -3.19 -17.28
C VAL A 95 17.72 -4.69 -16.98
N ALA A 96 18.81 -5.40 -16.70
CA ALA A 96 18.81 -6.82 -16.35
C ALA A 96 18.29 -7.08 -14.92
N LEU A 97 17.00 -6.80 -14.68
CA LEU A 97 16.36 -6.97 -13.38
C LEU A 97 15.98 -8.43 -13.11
N ASN A 98 16.09 -8.83 -11.84
CA ASN A 98 15.61 -10.12 -11.35
C ASN A 98 14.08 -10.10 -11.17
N VAL A 99 13.48 -11.29 -11.20
CA VAL A 99 12.04 -11.49 -10.94
C VAL A 99 11.70 -11.51 -9.44
N ILE A 100 12.70 -11.61 -8.57
CA ILE A 100 12.55 -11.53 -7.12
C ILE A 100 13.33 -10.32 -6.61
N GLU A 101 12.66 -9.49 -5.82
CA GLU A 101 13.22 -8.32 -5.12
C GLU A 101 12.66 -8.24 -3.70
N SER A 102 13.22 -7.39 -2.84
CA SER A 102 12.59 -7.00 -1.58
C SER A 102 11.76 -5.74 -1.79
N LYS A 103 10.71 -5.56 -0.99
CA LYS A 103 9.84 -4.39 -0.99
C LYS A 103 9.63 -3.94 0.43
N PHE A 104 9.68 -2.65 0.71
CA PHE A 104 9.31 -2.15 2.03
C PHE A 104 8.50 -0.87 1.96
N GLN A 105 7.77 -0.61 3.05
CA GLN A 105 7.02 0.61 3.24
C GLN A 105 7.28 1.19 4.63
N LEU A 106 7.61 2.47 4.68
CA LEU A 106 7.57 3.31 5.88
C LEU A 106 6.42 4.30 5.71
N SER A 107 5.63 4.51 6.76
CA SER A 107 4.54 5.48 6.68
C SER A 107 4.19 6.07 8.03
N LEU A 108 4.32 7.39 8.12
CA LEU A 108 4.18 8.16 9.34
C LEU A 108 3.25 9.33 9.12
N LYS A 109 2.63 9.82 10.20
CA LYS A 109 1.87 11.06 10.22
C LYS A 109 2.01 11.78 11.55
N THR A 110 1.67 13.06 11.54
CA THR A 110 1.55 13.90 12.72
C THR A 110 0.41 14.89 12.56
N LYS A 111 -0.32 15.17 13.64
CA LYS A 111 -1.30 16.24 13.68
C LYS A 111 -0.54 17.57 13.75
N ILE A 112 -0.81 18.49 12.82
CA ILE A 112 -0.15 19.81 12.77
C ILE A 112 -1.03 20.92 13.32
N PHE A 113 -2.34 20.85 13.06
CA PHE A 113 -3.31 21.79 13.60
C PHE A 113 -4.50 21.02 14.15
N HIS A 114 -4.91 21.38 15.36
CA HIS A 114 -6.07 20.81 16.03
C HIS A 114 -7.23 21.80 16.00
N LYS A 115 -8.46 21.32 15.79
CA LYS A 115 -9.69 22.12 15.89
C LYS A 115 -9.70 23.35 14.96
N VAL A 116 -9.23 23.20 13.72
CA VAL A 116 -9.46 24.20 12.66
C VAL A 116 -10.91 24.17 12.18
N LEU A 117 -11.30 25.15 11.37
CA LEU A 117 -12.65 25.27 10.78
C LEU A 117 -13.77 25.16 11.83
N TRP A 118 -13.86 26.18 12.68
CA TRP A 118 -14.83 26.26 13.79
C TRP A 118 -14.74 25.11 14.79
N GLY A 119 -13.54 24.55 14.99
CA GLY A 119 -13.31 23.48 15.96
C GLY A 119 -13.75 22.10 15.51
N ARG A 120 -13.92 21.88 14.20
CA ARG A 120 -14.52 20.63 13.65
C ARG A 120 -13.57 19.78 12.83
N ALA A 121 -12.35 20.24 12.57
CA ALA A 121 -11.39 19.49 11.79
C ALA A 121 -9.98 19.56 12.36
N ASP A 122 -9.20 18.54 12.03
CA ASP A 122 -7.77 18.49 12.28
C ASP A 122 -7.02 18.45 10.96
N VAL A 123 -5.85 19.10 10.94
CA VAL A 123 -4.92 19.03 9.82
C VAL A 123 -3.76 18.13 10.20
N TRP A 124 -3.43 17.20 9.32
CA TRP A 124 -2.35 16.24 9.47
C TRP A 124 -1.33 16.41 8.35
N ALA A 125 -0.06 16.27 8.69
CA ALA A 125 1.00 16.01 7.72
C ALA A 125 1.34 14.53 7.77
N ALA A 126 1.52 13.92 6.61
CA ALA A 126 1.87 12.52 6.49
C ALA A 126 2.96 12.33 5.44
N TYR A 127 3.73 11.26 5.61
CA TYR A 127 4.78 10.87 4.69
C TYR A 127 4.78 9.34 4.57
N SER A 128 4.67 8.85 3.34
CA SER A 128 4.85 7.44 3.04
C SER A 128 5.97 7.26 2.03
N GLN A 129 6.77 6.22 2.24
CA GLN A 129 7.82 5.83 1.31
C GLN A 129 7.69 4.35 1.00
N ARG A 130 7.69 4.01 -0.29
CA ARG A 130 7.75 2.62 -0.77
C ARG A 130 9.06 2.42 -1.53
N ALA A 131 9.76 1.33 -1.30
CA ALA A 131 10.99 1.04 -2.03
C ALA A 131 11.04 -0.41 -2.50
N TYR A 132 11.64 -0.61 -3.68
CA TYR A 132 11.80 -1.88 -4.37
C TYR A 132 13.30 -2.11 -4.59
N TRP A 133 13.82 -3.12 -3.91
CA TRP A 133 15.25 -3.37 -3.78
C TRP A 133 15.62 -4.67 -4.45
N GLN A 134 16.45 -4.61 -5.49
CA GLN A 134 17.01 -5.76 -6.18
C GLN A 134 18.11 -6.43 -5.34
N ILE A 135 17.81 -6.74 -4.07
CA ILE A 135 18.76 -7.27 -3.07
C ILE A 135 19.46 -8.56 -3.53
N TYR A 136 18.82 -9.33 -4.41
CA TYR A 136 19.35 -10.58 -4.95
C TYR A 136 20.08 -10.41 -6.29
N ASN A 137 20.14 -9.20 -6.84
CA ASN A 137 20.75 -8.94 -8.14
C ASN A 137 22.21 -8.57 -7.99
N GLU A 138 23.06 -9.59 -7.87
CA GLU A 138 24.51 -9.41 -7.72
C GLU A 138 25.16 -8.79 -8.95
N ALA A 139 24.66 -9.12 -10.14
CA ALA A 139 25.18 -8.61 -11.41
C ALA A 139 25.08 -7.08 -11.53
N LEU A 140 24.10 -6.45 -10.85
CA LEU A 140 23.92 -4.99 -10.83
C LEU A 140 24.31 -4.35 -9.49
N SER A 141 25.03 -5.06 -8.62
CA SER A 141 25.41 -4.59 -7.27
C SER A 141 24.21 -4.26 -6.37
N ARG A 142 23.14 -5.05 -6.49
CA ARG A 142 21.96 -5.04 -5.63
C ARG A 142 21.29 -3.65 -5.48
N PRO A 143 20.91 -2.99 -6.60
CA PRO A 143 20.46 -1.60 -6.57
C PRO A 143 19.01 -1.48 -6.08
N PHE A 144 18.65 -0.30 -5.57
CA PHE A 144 17.23 0.08 -5.51
C PHE A 144 16.72 0.34 -6.93
N ARG A 145 15.75 -0.47 -7.36
CA ARG A 145 15.07 -0.31 -8.64
C ARG A 145 14.21 0.95 -8.62
N GLU A 146 13.42 1.11 -7.57
CA GLU A 146 12.44 2.19 -7.46
C GLU A 146 12.23 2.59 -6.00
N THR A 147 12.03 3.89 -5.77
CA THR A 147 11.56 4.43 -4.49
C THR A 147 10.46 5.43 -4.80
N ASN A 148 9.31 5.38 -4.12
CA ASN A 148 8.24 6.35 -4.23
C ASN A 148 8.11 7.12 -2.92
N TYR A 149 8.13 8.45 -3.02
CA TYR A 149 8.02 9.42 -1.95
C TYR A 149 6.62 10.05 -2.02
N GLU A 150 5.83 9.91 -0.96
CA GLU A 150 4.40 10.31 -0.95
C GLU A 150 4.08 11.16 0.29
N PRO A 151 4.43 12.46 0.29
CA PRO A 151 3.96 13.40 1.29
C PRO A 151 2.50 13.81 1.06
N GLU A 152 1.76 13.94 2.16
CA GLU A 152 0.33 14.29 2.17
C GLU A 152 0.05 15.39 3.20
N ILE A 153 -0.82 16.34 2.85
CA ILE A 153 -1.48 17.25 3.81
C ILE A 153 -2.96 16.89 3.81
N ILE A 154 -3.48 16.54 4.97
CA ILE A 154 -4.78 15.90 5.12
C ILE A 154 -5.63 16.71 6.09
N LEU A 155 -6.78 17.19 5.62
CA LEU A 155 -7.82 17.79 6.43
C LEU A 155 -8.85 16.71 6.76
N ASN A 156 -9.13 16.49 8.04
CA ASN A 156 -10.02 15.43 8.49
C ASN A 156 -11.10 15.95 9.44
N PHE A 157 -12.35 15.62 9.14
CA PHE A 157 -13.52 15.94 9.94
C PHE A 157 -14.06 14.66 10.58
N PRO A 158 -14.11 14.58 11.92
CA PRO A 158 -14.91 13.58 12.59
C PRO A 158 -16.38 13.76 12.23
N VAL A 159 -17.04 12.66 11.87
CA VAL A 159 -18.48 12.63 11.61
C VAL A 159 -19.09 11.42 12.29
N LYS A 160 -20.40 11.45 12.48
CA LYS A 160 -21.15 10.33 13.04
C LYS A 160 -22.50 10.22 12.34
N PHE A 161 -22.61 9.26 11.42
CA PHE A 161 -23.86 8.92 10.76
C PHE A 161 -23.87 7.42 10.45
N SER A 162 -25.05 6.83 10.21
CA SER A 162 -25.17 5.43 9.80
C SER A 162 -25.49 5.31 8.32
N LEU A 163 -24.85 4.37 7.63
CA LEU A 163 -25.11 4.04 6.23
C LEU A 163 -24.99 2.53 6.03
N LEU A 164 -26.07 1.87 5.63
CA LEU A 164 -26.10 0.41 5.40
C LEU A 164 -25.55 -0.43 6.57
N GLY A 165 -25.77 0.06 7.81
CA GLY A 165 -25.28 -0.58 9.05
C GLY A 165 -23.82 -0.29 9.40
N PHE A 166 -23.10 0.48 8.60
CA PHE A 166 -21.78 1.04 8.95
C PHE A 166 -21.94 2.40 9.63
N GLU A 167 -21.04 2.71 10.54
CA GLU A 167 -20.89 4.06 11.09
C GLU A 167 -19.87 4.84 10.26
N GLY A 168 -20.27 5.95 9.66
CA GLY A 168 -19.35 6.94 9.12
C GLY A 168 -18.61 7.61 10.27
N LYS A 169 -17.28 7.52 10.26
CA LYS A 169 -16.38 8.04 11.30
C LYS A 169 -15.69 9.33 10.88
N MET A 170 -15.32 9.43 9.60
CA MET A 170 -14.56 10.57 9.10
C MET A 170 -14.86 10.86 7.63
N ILE A 171 -14.82 12.15 7.29
CA ILE A 171 -14.71 12.62 5.91
C ILE A 171 -13.60 13.65 5.85
N GLY A 172 -13.04 13.88 4.66
CA GLY A 172 -12.01 14.89 4.53
C GLY A 172 -11.47 15.04 3.13
N ALA A 173 -10.39 15.80 3.05
CA ALA A 173 -9.67 16.05 1.82
C ALA A 173 -8.17 15.90 2.07
N ALA A 174 -7.44 15.56 1.02
CA ALA A 174 -5.99 15.47 1.06
C ALA A 174 -5.37 16.06 -0.21
N PHE A 175 -4.34 16.86 -0.03
CA PHE A 175 -3.37 17.13 -1.09
C PHE A 175 -2.27 16.08 -0.98
N THR A 176 -1.94 15.43 -2.10
CA THR A 176 -0.91 14.41 -2.15
C THR A 176 0.04 14.71 -3.30
N HIS A 177 1.32 14.83 -2.98
CA HIS A 177 2.38 14.73 -3.98
C HIS A 177 2.92 13.29 -3.94
N GLU A 178 3.23 12.72 -5.09
CA GLU A 178 3.94 11.46 -5.17
C GLU A 178 4.95 11.53 -6.32
N SER A 179 6.20 11.20 -6.04
CA SER A 179 7.26 11.13 -7.05
C SER A 179 8.24 10.03 -6.74
N ASN A 180 9.05 9.63 -7.72
CA ASN A 180 10.11 8.65 -7.52
C ASN A 180 11.51 9.24 -7.31
N GLY A 181 11.64 10.57 -7.37
CA GLY A 181 12.90 11.27 -7.14
C GLY A 181 13.99 10.95 -8.17
N ARG A 182 13.61 10.52 -9.38
CA ARG A 182 14.53 10.21 -10.47
C ARG A 182 14.54 11.34 -11.50
N SER A 183 15.61 11.39 -12.29
CA SER A 183 15.68 12.22 -13.50
C SER A 183 15.12 11.45 -14.71
N GLU A 184 14.86 12.17 -15.80
CA GLU A 184 14.55 11.55 -17.09
C GLU A 184 15.62 10.52 -17.50
N PRO A 185 15.24 9.44 -18.21
CA PRO A 185 13.90 9.12 -18.74
C PRO A 185 12.98 8.36 -17.76
N ILE A 186 13.45 8.11 -16.54
CA ILE A 186 12.73 7.29 -15.54
C ILE A 186 12.09 8.13 -14.42
N SER A 187 12.07 9.46 -14.57
CA SER A 187 11.31 10.36 -13.69
C SER A 187 9.83 10.01 -13.76
N ARG A 188 9.17 9.93 -12.60
CA ARG A 188 7.72 9.80 -12.49
C ARG A 188 7.23 10.66 -11.35
N SER A 189 6.18 11.43 -11.60
CA SER A 189 5.59 12.31 -10.60
C SER A 189 4.14 12.68 -10.91
N TRP A 190 3.36 12.96 -9.86
CA TRP A 190 2.02 13.52 -9.98
C TRP A 190 1.57 14.17 -8.68
N ASN A 191 0.64 15.11 -8.82
CA ASN A 191 -0.05 15.75 -7.71
C ASN A 191 -1.53 15.41 -7.75
N ARG A 192 -2.15 15.26 -6.59
CA ARG A 192 -3.56 14.92 -6.44
C ARG A 192 -4.22 15.80 -5.40
N LEU A 193 -5.44 16.21 -5.69
CA LEU A 193 -6.38 16.68 -4.69
C LEU A 193 -7.48 15.63 -4.57
N GLY A 194 -7.63 15.05 -3.38
CA GLY A 194 -8.56 13.96 -3.13
C GLY A 194 -9.52 14.24 -2.00
N LEU A 195 -10.65 13.53 -2.03
CA LEU A 195 -11.59 13.41 -0.93
C LEU A 195 -11.50 12.00 -0.36
N HIS A 196 -11.79 11.84 0.91
CA HIS A 196 -11.86 10.55 1.57
C HIS A 196 -13.02 10.44 2.53
N ALA A 197 -13.49 9.22 2.74
CA ALA A 197 -14.50 8.88 3.74
C ALA A 197 -14.15 7.54 4.40
N GLY A 198 -14.32 7.47 5.72
CA GLY A 198 -13.98 6.32 6.55
C GLY A 198 -15.18 5.82 7.32
N PHE A 199 -15.38 4.50 7.30
CA PHE A 199 -16.52 3.80 7.87
C PHE A 199 -16.08 2.59 8.68
N GLU A 200 -16.83 2.24 9.72
CA GLU A 200 -16.58 1.05 10.54
C GLU A 200 -17.86 0.29 10.88
N ARG A 201 -17.73 -1.04 11.02
CA ARG A 201 -18.79 -1.91 11.55
C ARG A 201 -18.18 -3.16 12.19
N GLY A 202 -18.20 -3.22 13.52
CA GLY A 202 -17.58 -4.34 14.25
C GLY A 202 -16.09 -4.45 13.92
N GLN A 203 -15.69 -5.53 13.24
CA GLN A 203 -14.30 -5.77 12.83
C GLN A 203 -13.96 -5.26 11.42
N TRP A 204 -14.94 -4.65 10.73
CA TRP A 204 -14.74 -4.11 9.39
C TRP A 204 -14.37 -2.63 9.45
N GLN A 205 -13.39 -2.25 8.64
CA GLN A 205 -13.05 -0.85 8.36
C GLN A 205 -13.04 -0.64 6.85
N ILE A 206 -13.65 0.43 6.37
CA ILE A 206 -13.70 0.77 4.96
C ILE A 206 -13.25 2.22 4.79
N MET A 207 -12.29 2.43 3.90
CA MET A 207 -11.81 3.75 3.49
C MET A 207 -12.04 3.88 1.99
N PHE A 208 -12.80 4.88 1.59
CA PHE A 208 -12.92 5.30 0.20
C PHE A 208 -12.13 6.56 -0.02
N LYS A 209 -11.42 6.62 -1.15
CA LYS A 209 -10.75 7.81 -1.64
C LYS A 209 -11.09 8.02 -3.10
N ASN A 210 -11.29 9.26 -3.49
CA ASN A 210 -11.31 9.67 -4.89
C ASN A 210 -10.41 10.88 -5.05
N TRP A 211 -9.85 11.07 -6.24
CA TRP A 211 -8.97 12.20 -6.49
C TRP A 211 -9.06 12.70 -7.91
N VAL A 212 -8.74 13.98 -8.04
CA VAL A 212 -8.41 14.62 -9.32
C VAL A 212 -6.90 14.80 -9.38
N ARG A 213 -6.33 14.44 -10.53
CA ARG A 213 -4.93 14.73 -10.84
C ARG A 213 -4.79 16.21 -11.13
N LEU A 214 -3.78 16.83 -10.55
CA LEU A 214 -3.37 18.20 -10.86
C LEU A 214 -2.23 18.11 -11.89
N GLY A 215 -2.47 18.63 -13.10
CA GLY A 215 -1.47 18.68 -14.16
C GLY A 215 -0.43 19.79 -13.92
N GLY A 216 0.66 19.75 -14.69
CA GLY A 216 1.71 20.77 -14.71
C GLY A 216 2.32 20.89 -16.10
N SER A 217 3.16 21.91 -16.34
CA SER A 217 3.81 22.15 -17.63
C SER A 217 4.87 21.09 -17.97
N ASN A 218 5.54 20.54 -16.95
CA ASN A 218 6.47 19.41 -17.09
C ASN A 218 5.76 18.18 -16.51
N ASP A 219 5.31 17.29 -17.39
CA ASP A 219 4.48 16.16 -17.04
C ASP A 219 5.16 14.84 -17.42
N ASP A 220 5.81 14.22 -16.44
CA ASP A 220 6.53 12.97 -16.62
C ASP A 220 5.62 11.81 -17.08
N ASN A 221 4.32 11.86 -16.81
CA ASN A 221 3.37 10.76 -17.00
C ASN A 221 1.93 11.26 -17.14
N PRO A 222 1.56 11.89 -18.27
CA PRO A 222 0.26 12.54 -18.44
C PRO A 222 -0.91 11.56 -18.36
N GLY A 223 -0.69 10.31 -18.78
CA GLY A 223 -1.67 9.24 -18.79
C GLY A 223 -1.86 8.49 -17.47
N ILE A 224 -1.16 8.86 -16.38
CA ILE A 224 -1.13 8.05 -15.14
C ILE A 224 -2.51 7.71 -14.56
N SER A 225 -3.46 8.64 -14.63
CA SER A 225 -4.84 8.44 -14.16
C SER A 225 -5.60 7.37 -14.94
N ASP A 226 -5.13 6.97 -16.10
CA ASP A 226 -5.76 5.92 -16.91
C ASP A 226 -5.33 4.52 -16.49
N TYR A 227 -4.34 4.40 -15.60
CA TYR A 227 -3.83 3.13 -15.11
C TYR A 227 -4.01 2.98 -13.59
N ILE A 228 -3.38 3.87 -12.78
CA ILE A 228 -3.55 3.86 -11.31
C ILE A 228 -4.97 4.24 -10.93
N GLY A 229 -5.56 5.16 -11.69
CA GLY A 229 -6.95 5.50 -11.62
C GLY A 229 -7.31 6.76 -10.84
N ARG A 230 -8.59 6.86 -10.48
CA ARG A 230 -9.21 8.07 -9.90
C ARG A 230 -9.90 7.79 -8.55
N ALA A 231 -9.93 6.54 -8.14
CA ALA A 231 -10.53 6.11 -6.89
C ALA A 231 -9.83 4.88 -6.33
N GLU A 232 -9.84 4.79 -5.01
CA GLU A 232 -9.33 3.70 -4.20
C GLU A 232 -10.38 3.31 -3.16
N ALA A 233 -10.58 2.01 -2.98
CA ALA A 233 -11.30 1.45 -1.85
C ALA A 233 -10.35 0.55 -1.07
N LYS A 234 -10.15 0.84 0.22
CA LYS A 234 -9.48 -0.04 1.15
C LYS A 234 -10.52 -0.66 2.08
N VAL A 235 -10.54 -1.98 2.16
CA VAL A 235 -11.39 -2.73 3.08
C VAL A 235 -10.49 -3.56 3.98
N SER A 236 -10.65 -3.43 5.29
CA SER A 236 -9.93 -4.20 6.30
C SER A 236 -10.91 -5.02 7.13
N TYR A 237 -10.49 -6.22 7.52
CA TYR A 237 -11.20 -7.09 8.43
C TYR A 237 -10.24 -7.68 9.47
N ASP A 238 -10.57 -7.49 10.74
CA ASP A 238 -9.80 -7.99 11.87
C ASP A 238 -10.40 -9.28 12.44
N LEU A 239 -9.62 -10.36 12.44
CA LEU A 239 -9.99 -11.65 13.01
C LEU A 239 -9.01 -12.03 14.12
N LYS A 240 -9.39 -11.75 15.38
CA LYS A 240 -8.52 -11.89 16.55
C LYS A 240 -7.24 -11.07 16.37
N ARG A 241 -6.08 -11.72 16.24
CA ARG A 241 -4.77 -11.10 15.99
C ARG A 241 -4.36 -11.09 14.50
N GLN A 242 -5.21 -11.63 13.63
CA GLN A 242 -5.00 -11.60 12.19
C GLN A 242 -5.73 -10.41 11.59
N ARG A 243 -5.13 -9.81 10.57
CA ARG A 243 -5.76 -8.74 9.78
C ARG A 243 -5.67 -9.08 8.31
N PHE A 244 -6.79 -8.93 7.63
CA PHE A 244 -6.91 -9.03 6.18
C PHE A 244 -7.25 -7.65 5.66
N TYR A 245 -6.58 -7.20 4.60
CA TYR A 245 -7.03 -5.98 3.92
C TYR A 245 -6.81 -6.04 2.42
N ALA A 246 -7.80 -5.51 1.70
CA ALA A 246 -7.79 -5.34 0.27
C ALA A 246 -7.70 -3.86 -0.08
N ILE A 247 -6.91 -3.52 -1.11
CA ILE A 247 -6.87 -2.19 -1.72
C ILE A 247 -7.21 -2.38 -3.19
N ALA A 248 -8.34 -1.83 -3.62
CA ALA A 248 -8.76 -1.82 -5.01
C ALA A 248 -8.63 -0.40 -5.56
N ARG A 249 -8.03 -0.26 -6.75
CA ARG A 249 -7.96 1.00 -7.50
C ARG A 249 -8.53 0.82 -8.88
N HIS A 250 -9.18 1.85 -9.41
CA HIS A 250 -9.79 1.78 -10.74
C HIS A 250 -9.74 3.10 -11.49
N SER A 251 -9.58 3.03 -12.82
CA SER A 251 -9.50 4.17 -13.72
C SER A 251 -10.81 4.95 -13.83
N MET A 252 -11.93 4.33 -13.46
CA MET A 252 -13.29 4.86 -13.67
C MET A 252 -13.58 5.14 -15.15
N LYS A 253 -12.87 4.45 -16.05
CA LYS A 253 -13.20 4.33 -17.46
C LYS A 253 -13.81 2.95 -17.72
N PHE A 254 -14.63 2.86 -18.75
CA PHE A 254 -15.32 1.64 -19.16
C PHE A 254 -14.77 1.09 -20.49
N GLY A 255 -15.18 -0.11 -20.86
CA GLY A 255 -14.74 -0.78 -22.09
C GLY A 255 -13.25 -1.09 -22.09
N GLU A 256 -12.60 -0.97 -23.25
CA GLU A 256 -11.18 -1.30 -23.45
C GLU A 256 -10.20 -0.44 -22.63
N LYS A 257 -10.68 0.68 -22.06
CA LYS A 257 -9.90 1.59 -21.20
C LYS A 257 -10.12 1.34 -19.70
N SER A 258 -10.91 0.33 -19.34
CA SER A 258 -11.08 -0.10 -17.94
C SER A 258 -9.78 -0.74 -17.45
N ARG A 259 -9.15 -0.10 -16.48
CA ARG A 259 -7.88 -0.52 -15.88
C ARG A 259 -7.93 -0.27 -14.38
N GLY A 260 -7.11 -1.01 -13.64
CA GLY A 260 -7.02 -0.87 -12.20
C GLY A 260 -6.06 -1.87 -11.60
N SER A 261 -6.15 -2.00 -10.29
CA SER A 261 -5.39 -2.99 -9.54
C SER A 261 -6.14 -3.46 -8.30
N LEU A 262 -5.78 -4.65 -7.84
CA LEU A 262 -6.22 -5.23 -6.59
C LEU A 262 -4.99 -5.70 -5.81
N GLN A 263 -4.86 -5.24 -4.57
CA GLN A 263 -3.87 -5.72 -3.62
C GLN A 263 -4.58 -6.41 -2.46
N LEU A 264 -4.21 -7.66 -2.19
CA LEU A 264 -4.68 -8.44 -1.05
C LEU A 264 -3.53 -8.61 -0.07
N ASN A 265 -3.84 -8.47 1.21
CA ASN A 265 -2.84 -8.55 2.27
C ASN A 265 -3.39 -9.35 3.43
N TRP A 266 -2.52 -10.16 4.01
CA TRP A 266 -2.77 -10.91 5.22
C TRP A 266 -1.61 -10.73 6.17
N THR A 267 -1.91 -10.26 7.39
CA THR A 267 -0.93 -10.15 8.46
C THR A 267 -1.34 -11.07 9.60
N PHE A 268 -0.42 -11.90 10.07
CA PHE A 268 -0.65 -12.89 11.13
C PHE A 268 0.39 -12.73 12.24
N PRO A 269 0.02 -13.00 13.50
CA PRO A 269 0.90 -12.75 14.63
C PRO A 269 2.11 -13.69 14.62
N ILE A 270 3.31 -13.15 14.88
CA ILE A 270 4.49 -13.93 15.24
C ILE A 270 4.79 -13.70 16.73
N ILE A 271 5.16 -12.47 17.10
CA ILE A 271 5.44 -12.09 18.49
C ILE A 271 5.10 -10.62 18.75
N LYS A 272 4.30 -10.34 19.78
CA LYS A 272 3.84 -8.97 20.10
C LYS A 272 3.32 -8.25 18.83
N ASN A 273 3.92 -7.11 18.46
CA ASN A 273 3.59 -6.31 17.27
C ASN A 273 4.28 -6.81 15.99
N PHE A 274 5.28 -7.68 16.11
CA PHE A 274 5.94 -8.31 14.97
C PHE A 274 5.03 -9.38 14.38
N SER A 275 4.62 -9.16 13.14
CA SER A 275 3.66 -9.99 12.42
C SER A 275 4.30 -10.49 11.13
N GLY A 276 3.92 -11.70 10.69
CA GLY A 276 4.17 -12.13 9.33
C GLY A 276 3.22 -11.39 8.39
N HIS A 277 3.65 -11.12 7.16
CA HIS A 277 2.89 -10.37 6.16
C HIS A 277 3.00 -11.02 4.79
N ILE A 278 1.87 -11.43 4.24
CA ILE A 278 1.73 -11.89 2.86
C ILE A 278 0.99 -10.82 2.07
N GLN A 279 1.48 -10.50 0.87
CA GLN A 279 0.87 -9.53 -0.03
C GLN A 279 0.78 -10.12 -1.43
N VAL A 280 -0.39 -10.02 -2.06
CA VAL A 280 -0.60 -10.33 -3.47
C VAL A 280 -1.09 -9.07 -4.16
N PHE A 281 -0.50 -8.71 -5.29
CA PHE A 281 -0.93 -7.58 -6.11
C PHE A 281 -1.19 -8.06 -7.53
N GLU A 282 -2.24 -7.55 -8.16
CA GLU A 282 -2.55 -7.77 -9.57
C GLU A 282 -3.03 -6.47 -10.21
N GLY A 283 -2.46 -6.12 -11.35
CA GLY A 283 -2.90 -4.98 -12.16
C GLY A 283 -1.79 -3.96 -12.41
N TYR A 284 -2.20 -2.68 -12.52
CA TYR A 284 -1.32 -1.56 -12.86
C TYR A 284 -0.91 -0.72 -11.64
N GLY A 285 0.30 -0.17 -11.67
CA GLY A 285 0.76 0.83 -10.72
C GLY A 285 0.99 0.32 -9.31
N GLU A 286 1.72 -0.79 -9.20
CA GLU A 286 2.29 -1.21 -7.92
C GLU A 286 3.28 -0.15 -7.38
N SER A 287 4.03 0.46 -8.31
CA SER A 287 4.98 1.55 -8.11
C SER A 287 4.76 2.64 -9.16
N LEU A 288 5.34 3.83 -8.99
CA LEU A 288 5.24 4.88 -10.01
C LEU A 288 5.94 4.50 -11.31
N ILE A 289 7.14 3.91 -11.27
CA ILE A 289 7.81 3.46 -12.51
C ILE A 289 7.02 2.38 -13.26
N ASP A 290 6.17 1.63 -12.54
CA ASP A 290 5.30 0.59 -13.08
C ASP A 290 3.84 1.06 -13.27
N TYR A 291 3.57 2.38 -13.33
CA TYR A 291 2.20 2.89 -13.39
C TYR A 291 1.41 2.35 -14.59
N ASN A 292 2.05 2.22 -15.75
CA ASN A 292 1.49 1.70 -17.00
C ASN A 292 1.90 0.26 -17.29
N HIS A 293 2.47 -0.44 -16.31
CA HIS A 293 2.92 -1.83 -16.43
C HIS A 293 2.02 -2.76 -15.63
N ARG A 294 1.47 -3.79 -16.28
CA ARG A 294 0.61 -4.78 -15.62
C ARG A 294 1.46 -5.95 -15.13
N GLN A 295 1.34 -6.28 -13.85
CA GLN A 295 2.04 -7.41 -13.26
C GLN A 295 1.23 -8.05 -12.13
N THR A 296 1.48 -9.34 -11.91
CA THR A 296 1.09 -10.06 -10.69
C THR A 296 2.31 -10.15 -9.79
N THR A 297 2.18 -9.78 -8.51
CA THR A 297 3.26 -9.91 -7.53
C THR A 297 2.81 -10.66 -6.30
N VAL A 298 3.73 -11.44 -5.72
CA VAL A 298 3.51 -12.18 -4.47
C VAL A 298 4.69 -11.92 -3.56
N GLY A 299 4.41 -11.34 -2.40
CA GLY A 299 5.39 -10.98 -1.38
C GLY A 299 5.17 -11.74 -0.08
N LEU A 300 6.26 -12.21 0.52
CA LEU A 300 6.32 -12.74 1.87
C LEU A 300 7.29 -11.91 2.71
N GLY A 301 6.85 -11.51 3.89
CA GLY A 301 7.55 -10.55 4.71
C GLY A 301 7.10 -10.52 6.15
N VAL A 302 7.46 -9.41 6.78
CA VAL A 302 7.14 -9.09 8.16
C VAL A 302 6.61 -7.66 8.23
N SER A 303 5.75 -7.40 9.20
CA SER A 303 5.21 -6.08 9.48
C SER A 303 5.26 -5.77 10.97
N LEU A 304 5.43 -4.49 11.28
CA LEU A 304 5.52 -3.99 12.66
C LEU A 304 4.23 -3.29 13.08
N ILE A 305 3.54 -2.68 12.12
CA ILE A 305 2.33 -1.90 12.34
C ILE A 305 1.40 -2.16 11.16
N ASN A 306 0.18 -2.58 11.46
CA ASN A 306 -0.82 -3.02 10.47
C ASN A 306 -2.05 -2.13 10.46
#